data_AF-A0A6N9Q0E0-F1
#
_entry.id   AF-A0A6N9Q0E0-F1
#
_cell.length_a   1.000
_cell.length_b   1.000
_cell.length_c   1.000
_cell.angle_alpha   90.00
_cell.angle_beta   90.00
_cell.angle_gamma   90.00
#
_symmetry.space_group_name_H-M   'P 1'
#
loop_
_entity.id
_entity.type
_entity.pdbx_description
1 polymer ?
#
loop_
_entity_poly.entity_id
_entity_poly.type
_entity_poly.pdbx_seq_one_letter_code
_entity_poly.pdbx_strand_id
1 'polypeptide(L)'
;MNMKVIKWSALPTLVGGGLIIFFKESLKSILADLLNVIHPILYYLVSWISHLEPPTIENNIISFFSILGIVIIVYLLMVGIYTVLKSVFYSYFWKKEVISQSVFGKEVAAVINAIDHQHSSINVNDKLVTLMTRVHDRVKEIFNFDNGNFQVLWITPDDSDENGEDFLLTYLEDEVVDSITTNALVRTCLIQNDPRFVLKYVEDIVPSSQEIQQFAIVKNYGKFRLGLAIISKEKEVFNTENIEQFNDLTSYFLLLGFNTKFCEEIKNKAEQIS
;
A
#
# COMPACT_ATOMS: atom_id res chain seq x y z
N MET A 1 -47.98 -79.04 32.49
CA MET A 1 -46.65 -79.04 31.83
C MET A 1 -46.10 -77.63 31.90
N ASN A 2 -45.35 -77.30 32.96
CA ASN A 2 -44.80 -75.95 33.16
C ASN A 2 -43.28 -75.99 32.97
N MET A 3 -42.84 -75.43 31.86
CA MET A 3 -41.43 -75.31 31.47
C MET A 3 -40.81 -74.15 32.26
N LYS A 4 -39.85 -74.44 33.15
CA LYS A 4 -39.01 -73.41 33.78
C LYS A 4 -38.06 -72.83 32.73
N VAL A 5 -38.43 -71.69 32.17
CA VAL A 5 -37.54 -70.86 31.34
C VAL A 5 -36.50 -70.23 32.26
N ILE A 6 -35.25 -70.69 32.15
CA ILE A 6 -34.10 -70.04 32.79
C ILE A 6 -33.90 -68.70 32.06
N LYS A 7 -34.17 -67.59 32.75
CA LYS A 7 -33.91 -66.24 32.24
C LYS A 7 -32.39 -66.02 32.09
N TRP A 8 -31.90 -66.06 30.86
CA TRP A 8 -30.55 -65.63 30.46
C TRP A 8 -30.41 -64.09 30.43
N SER A 9 -30.86 -63.38 31.48
CA SER A 9 -30.86 -61.91 31.51
C SER A 9 -29.59 -61.28 32.11
N ALA A 10 -28.54 -62.06 32.38
CA ALA A 10 -27.33 -61.56 33.05
C ALA A 10 -26.06 -61.56 32.18
N LEU A 11 -26.06 -62.20 31.00
CA LEU A 11 -24.86 -62.29 30.15
C LEU A 11 -24.57 -61.04 29.29
N PRO A 12 -25.57 -60.37 28.68
CA PRO A 12 -25.29 -59.21 27.80
C PRO A 12 -24.81 -57.96 28.55
N THR A 13 -25.24 -57.79 29.80
CA THR A 13 -24.86 -56.67 30.67
C THR A 13 -23.46 -56.80 31.26
N LEU A 14 -23.00 -58.03 31.53
CA LEU A 14 -21.63 -58.29 32.01
C LEU A 14 -20.59 -58.15 30.89
N VAL A 15 -20.89 -58.62 29.68
CA VAL A 15 -19.98 -58.50 28.53
C VAL A 15 -19.94 -57.06 28.01
N GLY A 16 -21.08 -56.36 27.96
CA GLY A 16 -21.13 -54.93 27.60
C GLY A 16 -20.48 -54.01 28.64
N GLY A 17 -20.70 -54.29 29.93
CA GLY A 17 -20.02 -53.57 31.01
C GLY A 17 -18.51 -53.80 31.03
N GLY A 18 -18.07 -55.04 30.81
CA GLY A 18 -16.64 -55.39 30.71
C GLY A 18 -15.95 -54.73 29.53
N LEU A 19 -16.59 -54.63 28.36
CA LEU A 19 -16.07 -53.93 27.18
C LEU A 19 -15.94 -52.42 27.39
N ILE A 20 -16.92 -51.79 28.04
CA ILE A 20 -16.89 -50.35 28.35
C ILE A 20 -15.81 -50.04 29.40
N ILE A 21 -15.66 -50.90 30.41
CA ILE A 21 -14.61 -50.77 31.42
C ILE A 21 -13.24 -50.98 30.77
N PHE A 22 -13.07 -52.01 29.95
CA PHE A 22 -11.83 -52.30 29.24
C PHE A 22 -11.43 -51.18 28.26
N PHE A 23 -12.39 -50.61 27.51
CA PHE A 23 -12.13 -49.44 26.66
C PHE A 23 -11.76 -48.21 27.47
N LYS A 24 -12.40 -47.98 28.62
CA LYS A 24 -12.10 -46.85 29.52
C LYS A 24 -10.73 -47.01 30.20
N GLU A 25 -10.37 -48.22 30.62
CA GLU A 25 -9.04 -48.55 31.17
C GLU A 25 -7.96 -48.39 30.11
N SER A 26 -8.18 -48.93 28.90
CA SER A 26 -7.24 -48.87 27.78
C SER A 26 -7.03 -47.43 27.30
N LEU A 27 -8.10 -46.65 27.19
CA LEU A 27 -8.03 -45.26 26.75
C LEU A 27 -7.38 -44.36 27.82
N LYS A 28 -7.56 -44.65 29.11
CA LYS A 28 -6.81 -44.00 30.19
C LYS A 28 -5.32 -44.33 30.14
N SER A 29 -4.97 -45.59 29.89
CA SER A 29 -3.56 -46.02 29.78
C SER A 29 -2.87 -45.33 28.60
N ILE A 30 -3.50 -45.36 27.42
CA ILE A 30 -2.95 -44.71 26.21
C ILE A 30 -2.83 -43.19 26.40
N LEU A 31 -3.83 -42.56 27.04
CA LEU A 31 -3.78 -41.13 27.34
C LEU A 31 -2.69 -40.79 28.36
N ALA A 32 -2.49 -41.62 29.39
CA ALA A 32 -1.43 -41.45 30.38
C ALA A 32 -0.04 -41.52 29.72
N ASP A 33 0.19 -42.55 28.90
CA ASP A 33 1.44 -42.73 28.18
C ASP A 33 1.73 -41.56 27.23
N LEU A 34 0.70 -41.09 26.53
CA LEU A 34 0.80 -39.96 25.60
C LEU A 34 1.07 -38.64 26.33
N LEU A 35 0.44 -38.39 27.49
CA LEU A 35 0.72 -37.22 28.33
C LEU A 35 2.17 -37.25 28.85
N ASN A 36 2.66 -38.41 29.28
CA ASN A 36 4.02 -38.56 29.79
C ASN A 36 5.09 -38.34 28.70
N VAL A 37 4.79 -38.66 27.44
CA VAL A 37 5.69 -38.38 26.30
C VAL A 37 5.63 -36.91 25.87
N ILE A 38 4.44 -36.30 25.84
CA ILE A 38 4.24 -34.95 25.30
C ILE A 38 4.62 -33.86 26.32
N HIS A 39 4.38 -34.07 27.61
CA HIS A 39 4.61 -33.04 28.64
C HIS A 39 6.06 -32.57 28.68
N PRO A 40 7.10 -33.43 28.66
CA PRO A 40 8.50 -32.97 28.64
C PRO A 40 8.84 -32.16 27.38
N ILE A 41 8.30 -32.55 26.21
CA ILE A 41 8.54 -31.89 24.93
C ILE A 41 7.94 -30.47 24.94
N LEU A 42 6.71 -30.33 25.44
CA LEU A 42 6.05 -29.04 25.54
C LEU A 42 6.67 -28.17 26.65
N TYR A 43 7.09 -28.77 27.77
CA TYR A 43 7.72 -28.05 28.88
C TYR A 43 9.01 -27.36 28.44
N TYR A 44 9.76 -27.92 27.49
CA TYR A 44 10.95 -27.27 26.92
C TYR A 44 10.65 -25.84 26.43
N LEU A 45 9.48 -25.64 25.82
CA LEU A 45 9.04 -24.34 25.29
C LEU A 45 8.76 -23.30 26.36
N VAL A 46 8.60 -23.70 27.61
CA VAL A 46 8.33 -22.80 28.75
C VAL A 46 9.15 -23.18 29.98
N SER A 47 10.35 -23.72 29.76
CA SER A 47 11.25 -24.23 30.81
C SER A 47 11.65 -23.20 31.86
N TRP A 48 11.40 -21.91 31.59
CA TRP A 48 11.52 -20.81 32.55
C TRP A 48 10.40 -20.76 33.60
N ILE A 49 9.36 -21.59 33.49
CA ILE A 49 8.23 -21.68 34.45
C ILE A 49 8.29 -23.03 35.17
N SER A 50 9.05 -23.06 36.27
CA SER A 50 9.29 -24.28 37.08
C SER A 50 8.02 -24.96 37.60
N HIS A 51 6.89 -24.26 37.68
CA HIS A 51 5.62 -24.81 38.18
C HIS A 51 4.89 -25.70 37.18
N LEU A 52 5.37 -25.76 35.92
CA LEU A 52 4.80 -26.57 34.85
C LEU A 52 5.67 -27.78 34.50
N GLU A 53 6.66 -28.09 35.35
CA GLU A 53 7.55 -29.23 35.18
C GLU A 53 6.76 -30.55 35.21
N PRO A 54 7.14 -31.56 34.39
CA PRO A 54 6.56 -32.89 34.48
C PRO A 54 6.63 -33.45 35.90
N PRO A 55 5.50 -33.94 36.47
CA PRO A 55 5.48 -34.44 37.83
C PRO A 55 6.34 -35.71 37.96
N THR A 56 7.05 -35.84 39.08
CA THR A 56 7.93 -36.99 39.38
C THR A 56 7.18 -38.29 39.69
N ILE A 57 5.89 -38.19 39.96
CA ILE A 57 4.97 -39.31 40.17
C ILE A 57 3.99 -39.31 38.99
N GLU A 58 3.64 -40.49 38.46
CA GLU A 58 2.65 -40.68 37.39
C GLU A 58 1.25 -40.19 37.82
N ASN A 59 1.07 -38.88 37.94
CA ASN A 59 -0.18 -38.23 38.25
C ASN A 59 -0.73 -37.57 36.99
N ASN A 60 -1.45 -38.38 36.20
CA ASN A 60 -2.00 -38.01 34.91
C ASN A 60 -2.87 -36.74 34.93
N ILE A 61 -3.51 -36.43 36.07
CA ILE A 61 -4.36 -35.24 36.23
C ILE A 61 -3.49 -33.98 36.31
N ILE A 62 -2.41 -34.01 37.10
CA ILE A 62 -1.48 -32.88 37.22
C ILE A 62 -0.76 -32.64 35.89
N SER A 63 -0.28 -33.70 35.23
CA SER A 63 0.34 -33.59 33.91
C SER A 63 -0.61 -32.99 32.86
N PHE A 64 -1.89 -33.36 32.89
CA PHE A 64 -2.90 -32.80 31.98
C PHE A 64 -3.10 -31.29 32.19
N PHE A 65 -3.30 -30.84 33.43
CA PHE A 65 -3.45 -29.41 33.71
C PHE A 65 -2.18 -28.61 33.42
N SER A 66 -1.02 -29.22 33.64
CA SER A 66 0.26 -28.60 33.30
C SER A 66 0.42 -28.42 31.79
N ILE A 67 0.15 -29.45 30.98
CA ILE A 67 0.15 -29.34 29.52
C ILE A 67 -0.83 -28.26 29.04
N LEU A 68 -2.05 -28.22 29.60
CA LEU A 68 -3.03 -27.20 29.26
C LEU A 68 -2.51 -25.79 29.57
N GLY A 69 -1.85 -25.60 30.72
CA GLY A 69 -1.20 -24.35 31.09
C GLY A 69 -0.10 -23.93 30.11
N ILE A 70 0.75 -24.88 29.70
CA ILE A 70 1.80 -24.64 28.69
C ILE A 70 1.19 -24.17 27.37
N VAL A 71 0.14 -24.85 26.89
CA VAL A 71 -0.53 -24.50 25.62
C VAL A 71 -1.13 -23.09 25.67
N ILE A 72 -1.76 -22.72 26.79
CA ILE A 72 -2.33 -21.38 26.97
C ILE A 72 -1.23 -20.31 26.93
N ILE A 73 -0.10 -20.54 27.60
CA ILE A 73 1.01 -19.60 27.64
C ILE A 73 1.64 -19.42 26.26
N VAL A 74 1.88 -20.51 25.54
CA VAL A 74 2.42 -20.47 24.18
C VAL A 74 1.45 -19.75 23.24
N TYR A 75 0.15 -20.00 23.37
CA TYR A 75 -0.87 -19.28 22.60
C TYR A 75 -0.84 -17.77 22.86
N LEU A 76 -0.80 -17.35 24.13
CA LEU A 76 -0.73 -15.94 24.50
C LEU A 76 0.56 -15.26 23.99
N LEU A 77 1.70 -15.96 24.05
CA LEU A 77 2.96 -15.47 23.49
C LEU A 77 2.88 -15.27 21.98
N MET A 78 2.30 -16.24 21.24
CA MET A 78 2.12 -16.13 19.79
C MET A 78 1.19 -14.97 19.43
N VAL A 79 0.09 -14.77 20.18
CA VAL A 79 -0.79 -13.60 19.99
C VAL A 79 -0.05 -12.29 20.29
N GLY A 80 0.73 -12.25 21.37
CA GLY A 80 1.56 -11.10 21.72
C GLY A 80 2.55 -10.74 20.61
N ILE A 81 3.34 -11.71 20.14
CA ILE A 81 4.27 -11.54 19.02
C ILE A 81 3.54 -11.06 17.77
N TYR A 82 2.41 -11.68 17.42
CA TYR A 82 1.60 -11.27 16.27
C TYR A 82 1.12 -9.81 16.38
N THR A 83 0.63 -9.40 17.55
CA THR A 83 0.17 -8.01 17.78
C THR A 83 1.31 -7.00 17.72
N VAL A 84 2.49 -7.33 18.27
CA VAL A 84 3.69 -6.49 18.19
C VAL A 84 4.17 -6.37 16.76
N LEU A 85 4.30 -7.49 16.04
CA LEU A 85 4.67 -7.48 14.62
C LEU A 85 3.68 -6.66 13.81
N LYS A 86 2.37 -6.88 13.97
CA LYS A 86 1.34 -6.07 13.31
C LYS A 86 1.49 -4.59 13.62
N SER A 87 1.74 -4.22 14.88
CA SER A 87 1.91 -2.82 15.29
C SER A 87 3.16 -2.18 14.69
N VAL A 88 4.29 -2.88 14.70
CA VAL A 88 5.57 -2.40 14.13
C VAL A 88 5.46 -2.28 12.61
N PHE A 89 4.93 -3.30 11.93
CA PHE A 89 4.72 -3.26 10.49
C PHE A 89 3.73 -2.17 10.07
N TYR A 90 2.61 -2.03 10.79
CA TYR A 90 1.63 -0.97 10.51
C TYR A 90 2.23 0.41 10.74
N SER A 91 2.97 0.62 11.84
CA SER A 91 3.61 1.90 12.14
C SER A 91 4.70 2.30 11.15
N TYR A 92 5.43 1.34 10.57
CA TYR A 92 6.56 1.65 9.68
C TYR A 92 6.10 1.90 8.23
N PHE A 93 5.21 1.05 7.71
CA PHE A 93 4.75 1.16 6.32
C PHE A 93 3.67 2.23 6.14
N TRP A 94 2.64 2.26 7.00
CA TRP A 94 1.53 3.21 6.81
C TRP A 94 1.90 4.65 7.15
N LYS A 95 2.86 4.89 8.05
CA LYS A 95 3.25 6.25 8.43
C LYS A 95 3.94 7.00 7.27
N LYS A 96 4.68 6.30 6.41
CA LYS A 96 5.35 6.91 5.25
C LYS A 96 4.35 7.30 4.15
N GLU A 97 3.37 6.43 3.91
CA GLU A 97 2.32 6.62 2.90
C GLU A 97 1.30 7.71 3.31
N VAL A 98 0.83 7.69 4.56
CA VAL A 98 -0.12 8.68 5.09
C VAL A 98 0.50 10.08 5.18
N ILE A 99 1.79 10.20 5.51
CA ILE A 99 2.46 11.51 5.55
C ILE A 99 2.53 12.11 4.14
N SER A 100 2.94 11.33 3.14
CA SER A 100 3.04 11.76 1.74
C SER A 100 1.70 12.22 1.15
N GLN A 101 0.62 11.44 1.32
CA GLN A 101 -0.72 11.83 0.89
C GLN A 101 -1.25 13.05 1.67
N SER A 102 -0.93 13.17 2.96
CA SER A 102 -1.39 14.29 3.78
C SER A 102 -0.72 15.63 3.44
N VAL A 103 0.54 15.62 2.98
CA VAL A 103 1.29 16.84 2.64
C VAL A 103 0.83 17.40 1.30
N PHE A 104 0.68 16.55 0.28
CA PHE A 104 0.11 17.01 -0.99
C PHE A 104 -1.34 17.51 -0.83
N GLY A 105 -2.16 16.80 -0.05
CA GLY A 105 -3.54 17.21 0.22
C GLY A 105 -3.65 18.55 0.97
N LYS A 106 -2.73 18.84 1.90
CA LYS A 106 -2.68 20.14 2.60
C LYS A 106 -2.38 21.29 1.65
N GLU A 107 -1.47 21.08 0.72
CA GLU A 107 -0.97 22.15 -0.15
C GLU A 107 -2.00 22.46 -1.23
N VAL A 108 -2.62 21.42 -1.79
CA VAL A 108 -3.80 21.54 -2.66
C VAL A 108 -4.94 22.25 -1.93
N ALA A 109 -5.28 21.82 -0.70
CA ALA A 109 -6.32 22.46 0.09
C ALA A 109 -5.99 23.92 0.38
N ALA A 110 -4.72 24.26 0.62
CA ALA A 110 -4.28 25.63 0.87
C ALA A 110 -4.49 26.54 -0.35
N VAL A 111 -4.25 26.03 -1.57
CA VAL A 111 -4.53 26.74 -2.83
C VAL A 111 -6.04 26.89 -3.03
N ILE A 112 -6.80 25.81 -2.97
CA ILE A 112 -8.27 25.84 -3.15
C ILE A 112 -8.91 26.80 -2.15
N ASN A 113 -8.49 26.74 -0.88
CA ASN A 113 -8.99 27.62 0.16
C ASN A 113 -8.68 29.10 -0.14
N ALA A 114 -7.50 29.39 -0.68
CA ALA A 114 -7.13 30.75 -1.06
C ALA A 114 -7.96 31.28 -2.23
N ILE A 115 -8.25 30.43 -3.21
CA ILE A 115 -9.11 30.71 -4.36
C ILE A 115 -10.55 30.97 -3.89
N ASP A 116 -11.10 30.08 -3.06
CA ASP A 116 -12.50 30.17 -2.63
C ASP A 116 -12.78 31.35 -1.70
N HIS A 117 -11.79 31.76 -0.89
CA HIS A 117 -11.90 32.93 -0.01
C HIS A 117 -11.48 34.24 -0.68
N GLN A 118 -11.29 34.25 -2.01
CA GLN A 118 -10.96 35.44 -2.80
C GLN A 118 -9.77 36.22 -2.22
N HIS A 119 -8.73 35.50 -1.76
CA HIS A 119 -7.50 36.15 -1.35
C HIS A 119 -6.88 36.90 -2.54
N SER A 120 -6.02 37.89 -2.27
CA SER A 120 -5.28 38.61 -3.31
C SER A 120 -4.55 37.64 -4.25
N SER A 121 -4.49 37.98 -5.54
CA SER A 121 -3.79 37.18 -6.58
C SER A 121 -2.36 36.80 -6.19
N ILE A 122 -1.63 37.68 -5.49
CA ILE A 122 -0.28 37.41 -4.97
C ILE A 122 -0.27 36.18 -4.04
N ASN A 123 -1.21 36.11 -3.09
CA ASN A 123 -1.30 35.01 -2.13
C ASN A 123 -1.70 33.69 -2.81
N VAL A 124 -2.59 33.75 -3.80
CA VAL A 124 -2.95 32.57 -4.61
C VAL A 124 -1.72 32.07 -5.38
N ASN A 125 -0.99 32.96 -6.05
CA ASN A 125 0.23 32.63 -6.77
C ASN A 125 1.34 32.06 -5.85
N ASP A 126 1.56 32.63 -4.67
CA ASP A 126 2.57 32.12 -3.71
C ASP A 126 2.25 30.69 -3.27
N LYS A 127 0.97 30.40 -3.00
CA LYS A 127 0.51 29.05 -2.65
C LYS A 127 0.60 28.10 -3.84
N LEU A 128 0.34 28.57 -5.05
CA LEU A 128 0.46 27.80 -6.28
C LEU A 128 1.91 27.39 -6.53
N VAL A 129 2.84 28.34 -6.46
CA VAL A 129 4.28 28.10 -6.59
C VAL A 129 4.76 27.14 -5.50
N THR A 130 4.26 27.27 -4.27
CA THR A 130 4.56 26.34 -3.18
C THR A 130 4.09 24.92 -3.52
N LEU A 131 2.87 24.77 -4.04
CA LEU A 131 2.35 23.47 -4.49
C LEU A 131 3.21 22.88 -5.62
N MET A 132 3.54 23.66 -6.64
CA MET A 132 4.37 23.23 -7.76
C MET A 132 5.75 22.77 -7.27
N THR A 133 6.37 23.54 -6.36
CA THR A 133 7.68 23.22 -5.77
C THR A 133 7.65 21.91 -5.00
N ARG A 134 6.60 21.71 -4.19
CA ARG A 134 6.40 20.47 -3.43
C ARG A 134 6.19 19.27 -4.34
N VAL A 135 5.47 19.43 -5.44
CA VAL A 135 5.28 18.37 -6.45
C VAL A 135 6.62 18.04 -7.10
N HIS A 136 7.38 19.05 -7.51
CA HIS A 136 8.70 18.88 -8.09
C HIS A 136 9.64 18.11 -7.14
N ASP A 137 9.74 18.53 -5.88
CA ASP A 137 10.55 17.85 -4.86
C ASP A 137 10.11 16.40 -4.64
N ARG A 138 8.79 16.14 -4.61
CA ARG A 138 8.27 14.79 -4.40
C ARG A 138 8.55 13.89 -5.60
N VAL A 139 8.42 14.41 -6.82
CA VAL A 139 8.82 13.70 -8.05
C VAL A 139 10.30 13.36 -8.00
N LYS A 140 11.14 14.32 -7.63
CA LYS A 140 12.58 14.11 -7.44
C LYS A 140 12.87 12.95 -6.47
N GLU A 141 12.19 12.92 -5.33
CA GLU A 141 12.35 11.86 -4.33
C GLU A 141 11.89 10.49 -4.83
N ILE A 142 10.74 10.42 -5.52
CA ILE A 142 10.17 9.16 -6.02
C ILE A 142 11.10 8.48 -7.02
N PHE A 143 11.64 9.27 -7.95
CA PHE A 143 12.49 8.78 -9.03
C PHE A 143 13.98 8.85 -8.70
N ASN A 144 14.34 9.40 -7.54
CA ASN A 144 15.72 9.62 -7.10
C ASN A 144 16.56 10.39 -8.14
N PHE A 145 16.01 11.47 -8.68
CA PHE A 145 16.69 12.29 -9.68
C PHE A 145 17.78 13.17 -9.07
N ASP A 146 18.90 13.29 -9.78
CA ASP A 146 19.89 14.34 -9.54
C ASP A 146 19.40 15.71 -10.04
N ASN A 147 19.94 16.79 -9.47
CA ASN A 147 19.57 18.16 -9.87
C ASN A 147 19.86 18.39 -11.37
N GLY A 148 18.84 18.86 -12.11
CA GLY A 148 18.97 19.23 -13.52
C GLY A 148 18.79 18.08 -14.53
N ASN A 149 18.59 16.84 -14.04
CA ASN A 149 18.41 15.65 -14.88
C ASN A 149 16.94 15.30 -15.15
N PHE A 150 16.02 16.11 -14.63
CA PHE A 150 14.59 15.95 -14.88
C PHE A 150 13.90 17.32 -14.92
N GLN A 151 12.69 17.34 -15.44
CA GLN A 151 11.78 18.49 -15.39
C GLN A 151 10.35 18.05 -15.11
N VAL A 152 9.60 18.90 -14.44
CA VAL A 152 8.17 18.68 -14.15
C VAL A 152 7.35 19.77 -14.82
N LEU A 153 6.51 19.36 -15.76
CA LEU A 153 5.71 20.25 -16.59
C LEU A 153 4.24 20.13 -16.21
N TRP A 154 3.61 21.25 -15.89
CA TRP A 154 2.16 21.37 -15.76
C TRP A 154 1.58 21.75 -17.11
N ILE A 155 0.50 21.09 -17.50
CA ILE A 155 -0.07 21.20 -18.85
C ILE A 155 -1.52 21.64 -18.71
N THR A 156 -1.89 22.73 -19.37
CA THR A 156 -3.28 23.23 -19.43
C THR A 156 -3.69 23.47 -20.88
N PRO A 157 -4.98 23.36 -21.22
CA PRO A 157 -5.44 23.69 -22.57
C PRO A 157 -5.25 25.17 -22.88
N ASP A 158 -4.87 25.47 -24.12
CA ASP A 158 -4.93 26.82 -24.65
C ASP A 158 -6.36 27.12 -25.11
N ASP A 159 -6.94 28.24 -24.67
CA ASP A 159 -8.32 28.60 -25.05
C ASP A 159 -8.35 29.45 -26.32
N SER A 160 -7.18 29.89 -26.80
CA SER A 160 -7.05 30.63 -28.06
C SER A 160 -7.15 29.72 -29.29
N ASP A 161 -6.98 28.42 -29.10
CA ASP A 161 -7.16 27.41 -30.16
C ASP A 161 -8.60 26.86 -30.16
N GLU A 162 -9.37 27.26 -31.17
CA GLU A 162 -10.74 26.81 -31.39
C GLU A 162 -10.85 25.30 -31.66
N ASN A 163 -9.75 24.63 -32.06
CA ASN A 163 -9.72 23.20 -32.31
C ASN A 163 -9.44 22.38 -31.03
N GLY A 164 -8.97 23.03 -29.96
CA GLY A 164 -8.66 22.40 -28.67
C GLY A 164 -7.48 21.43 -28.73
N GLU A 165 -6.55 21.63 -29.67
CA GLU A 165 -5.35 20.82 -29.88
C GLU A 165 -4.10 21.44 -29.26
N ASP A 166 -4.13 22.74 -28.95
CA ASP A 166 -3.05 23.48 -28.31
C ASP A 166 -3.11 23.47 -26.77
N PHE A 167 -1.94 23.62 -26.16
CA PHE A 167 -1.73 23.56 -24.73
C PHE A 167 -0.61 24.51 -24.31
N LEU A 168 -0.67 24.92 -23.06
CA LEU A 168 0.33 25.72 -22.38
C LEU A 168 1.12 24.85 -21.41
N LEU A 169 2.42 25.12 -21.30
CA LEU A 169 3.33 24.45 -20.37
C LEU A 169 3.76 25.42 -19.27
N THR A 170 3.57 25.02 -18.02
CA THR A 170 4.11 25.74 -16.85
C THR A 170 5.15 24.88 -16.15
N TYR A 171 6.29 25.46 -15.83
CA TYR A 171 7.42 24.77 -15.21
C TYR A 171 8.16 25.72 -14.26
N LEU A 172 8.98 25.17 -13.36
CA LEU A 172 9.69 25.96 -12.35
C LEU A 172 11.10 26.37 -12.80
N GLU A 173 11.64 25.62 -13.76
CA GLU A 173 12.94 25.83 -14.37
C GLU A 173 12.91 26.99 -15.37
N ASP A 174 14.09 27.48 -15.77
CA ASP A 174 14.17 28.65 -16.66
C ASP A 174 13.75 28.33 -18.11
N GLU A 175 13.97 27.09 -18.58
CA GLU A 175 13.63 26.66 -19.95
C GLU A 175 13.22 25.19 -20.01
N VAL A 176 12.33 24.82 -20.95
CA VAL A 176 11.98 23.43 -21.25
C VAL A 176 13.06 22.78 -22.09
N VAL A 177 13.50 21.60 -21.65
CA VAL A 177 14.46 20.73 -22.34
C VAL A 177 13.82 20.20 -23.62
N ASP A 178 14.47 20.44 -24.76
CA ASP A 178 13.99 20.06 -26.09
C ASP A 178 12.47 20.30 -26.26
N SER A 179 12.09 21.58 -26.32
CA SER A 179 10.70 22.01 -26.40
C SER A 179 9.94 21.41 -27.58
N ILE A 180 10.63 21.16 -28.70
CA ILE A 180 10.04 20.56 -29.91
C ILE A 180 9.62 19.10 -29.62
N THR A 181 10.55 18.29 -29.11
CA THR A 181 10.26 16.89 -28.75
C THR A 181 9.22 16.82 -27.64
N THR A 182 9.35 17.66 -26.61
CA THR A 182 8.39 17.75 -25.51
C THR A 182 6.98 18.00 -26.03
N ASN A 183 6.81 19.01 -26.89
CA ASN A 183 5.50 19.34 -27.45
C ASN A 183 4.93 18.19 -28.28
N ALA A 184 5.76 17.52 -29.09
CA ALA A 184 5.33 16.37 -29.88
C ALA A 184 4.85 15.20 -28.99
N LEU A 185 5.57 14.91 -27.91
CA LEU A 185 5.21 13.86 -26.96
C LEU A 185 3.91 14.19 -26.24
N VAL A 186 3.76 15.42 -25.74
CA VAL A 186 2.52 15.87 -25.08
C VAL A 186 1.33 15.76 -26.04
N ARG A 187 1.41 16.31 -27.26
CA ARG A 187 0.34 16.21 -28.27
C ARG A 187 -0.08 14.76 -28.52
N THR A 188 0.90 13.89 -28.72
CA THR A 188 0.65 12.47 -28.96
C THR A 188 -0.13 11.83 -27.80
N CYS A 189 0.22 12.18 -26.55
CA CYS A 189 -0.45 11.66 -25.37
C CYS A 189 -1.85 12.28 -25.16
N LEU A 190 -2.04 13.55 -25.52
CA LEU A 190 -3.33 14.22 -25.38
C LEU A 190 -4.41 13.56 -26.28
N ILE A 191 -4.04 13.09 -27.48
CA ILE A 191 -4.93 12.38 -28.41
C ILE A 191 -5.37 11.00 -27.88
N GLN A 192 -4.55 10.36 -27.05
CA GLN A 192 -4.86 9.04 -26.51
C GLN A 192 -5.94 9.11 -25.42
N ASN A 193 -6.78 8.08 -25.30
CA ASN A 193 -7.80 8.03 -24.24
C ASN A 193 -7.22 7.71 -22.85
N ASP A 194 -5.99 7.18 -22.79
CA ASP A 194 -5.37 6.82 -21.53
C ASP A 194 -4.98 8.08 -20.74
N PRO A 195 -5.46 8.26 -19.49
CA PRO A 195 -5.02 9.35 -18.62
C PRO A 195 -3.56 9.24 -18.18
N ARG A 196 -2.95 8.05 -18.21
CA ARG A 196 -1.61 7.80 -17.67
C ARG A 196 -0.76 7.14 -18.74
N PHE A 197 0.30 7.80 -19.16
CA PHE A 197 1.17 7.28 -20.21
C PHE A 197 2.63 7.38 -19.81
N VAL A 198 3.39 6.31 -20.08
CA VAL A 198 4.80 6.20 -19.72
C VAL A 198 5.59 5.65 -20.89
N LEU A 199 6.61 6.39 -21.30
CA LEU A 199 7.60 6.03 -22.30
C LEU A 199 8.96 5.86 -21.63
N LYS A 200 9.43 4.61 -21.60
CA LYS A 200 10.75 4.27 -21.05
C LYS A 200 11.90 4.49 -22.04
N TYR A 201 11.59 4.60 -23.33
CA TYR A 201 12.54 4.77 -24.42
C TYR A 201 11.96 5.79 -25.40
N VAL A 202 12.23 7.07 -25.17
CA VAL A 202 11.73 8.15 -26.04
C VAL A 202 12.40 8.11 -27.42
N GLU A 203 13.68 7.71 -27.47
CA GLU A 203 14.45 7.55 -28.71
C GLU A 203 13.79 6.58 -29.71
N ASP A 204 13.01 5.60 -29.25
CA ASP A 204 12.32 4.64 -30.12
C ASP A 204 11.16 5.29 -30.90
N ILE A 205 10.57 6.35 -30.34
CA ILE A 205 9.42 7.07 -30.91
C ILE A 205 9.86 8.34 -31.62
N VAL A 206 10.80 9.06 -31.02
CA VAL A 206 11.41 10.27 -31.56
C VAL A 206 12.92 10.06 -31.62
N PRO A 207 13.45 9.43 -32.68
CA PRO A 207 14.88 9.12 -32.80
C PRO A 207 15.81 10.35 -32.80
N SER A 208 15.25 11.54 -33.08
CA SER A 208 15.98 12.80 -32.99
C SER A 208 16.13 13.34 -31.57
N SER A 209 15.46 12.75 -30.58
CA SER A 209 15.57 13.16 -29.18
C SER A 209 16.95 12.81 -28.63
N GLN A 210 17.77 13.82 -28.36
CA GLN A 210 19.09 13.63 -27.77
C GLN A 210 19.09 13.85 -26.25
N GLU A 211 18.20 14.71 -25.75
CA GLU A 211 18.18 15.11 -24.35
C GLU A 211 17.09 14.40 -23.54
N ILE A 212 15.96 14.06 -24.15
CA ILE A 212 14.86 13.38 -23.46
C ILE A 212 15.01 11.86 -23.63
N GLN A 213 15.23 11.17 -22.53
CA GLN A 213 15.43 9.72 -22.50
C GLN A 213 14.15 8.97 -22.11
N GLN A 214 13.42 9.49 -21.12
CA GLN A 214 12.14 8.93 -20.67
C GLN A 214 11.11 10.03 -20.44
N PHE A 215 9.84 9.69 -20.63
CA PHE A 215 8.73 10.62 -20.53
C PHE A 215 7.54 9.96 -19.85
N ALA A 216 6.92 10.64 -18.90
CA ALA A 216 5.68 10.20 -18.28
C ALA A 216 4.69 11.37 -18.23
N ILE A 217 3.41 11.09 -18.41
CA ILE A 217 2.35 12.10 -18.33
C ILE A 217 1.12 11.51 -17.66
N VAL A 218 0.49 12.34 -16.84
CA VAL A 218 -0.82 12.09 -16.24
C VAL A 218 -1.74 13.24 -16.58
N LYS A 219 -2.91 12.95 -17.13
CA LYS A 219 -3.93 13.92 -17.52
C LYS A 219 -5.30 13.50 -17.01
N ASN A 220 -6.17 14.47 -16.74
CA ASN A 220 -7.52 14.17 -16.25
C ASN A 220 -8.34 13.35 -17.26
N TYR A 221 -9.32 12.60 -16.74
CA TYR A 221 -10.27 11.87 -17.59
C TYR A 221 -11.21 12.82 -18.33
N GLY A 222 -11.62 12.43 -19.54
CA GLY A 222 -12.57 13.17 -20.37
C GLY A 222 -11.94 14.36 -21.07
N LYS A 223 -12.64 15.51 -21.10
CA LYS A 223 -12.12 16.73 -21.72
C LYS A 223 -10.86 17.19 -20.98
N PHE A 224 -9.75 17.34 -21.69
CA PHE A 224 -8.48 17.79 -21.12
C PHE A 224 -8.62 19.18 -20.48
N ARG A 225 -8.11 19.30 -19.25
CA ARG A 225 -8.16 20.51 -18.42
C ARG A 225 -6.88 20.72 -17.63
N LEU A 226 -6.26 19.63 -17.19
CA LEU A 226 -5.02 19.67 -16.44
C LEU A 226 -4.24 18.37 -16.66
N GLY A 227 -2.93 18.51 -16.85
CA GLY A 227 -1.98 17.41 -16.87
C GLY A 227 -0.70 17.76 -16.15
N LEU A 228 0.06 16.72 -15.81
CA LEU A 228 1.39 16.78 -15.25
C LEU A 228 2.28 15.82 -16.04
N ALA A 229 3.36 16.32 -16.61
CA ALA A 229 4.36 15.50 -17.28
C ALA A 229 5.71 15.58 -16.57
N ILE A 230 6.48 14.50 -16.70
CA ILE A 230 7.86 14.39 -16.24
C ILE A 230 8.71 14.05 -17.44
N ILE A 231 9.78 14.81 -17.60
CA ILE A 231 10.85 14.54 -18.55
C ILE A 231 12.06 14.06 -17.75
N SER A 232 12.65 12.94 -18.16
CA SER A 232 13.94 12.47 -17.65
C SER A 232 14.99 12.57 -18.75
N LYS A 233 16.16 13.14 -18.40
CA LYS A 233 17.37 13.10 -19.22
C LYS A 233 18.21 11.84 -19.03
N GLU A 234 17.79 10.96 -18.14
CA GLU A 234 18.47 9.72 -17.81
C GLU A 234 17.65 8.50 -18.25
N LYS A 235 18.34 7.45 -18.71
CA LYS A 235 17.75 6.15 -19.01
C LYS A 235 17.55 5.33 -17.74
N GLU A 236 16.61 4.39 -17.79
CA GLU A 236 16.37 3.38 -16.74
C GLU A 236 15.93 3.91 -15.37
N VAL A 237 15.49 5.18 -15.29
CA VAL A 237 14.93 5.74 -14.06
C VAL A 237 13.54 5.16 -13.79
N PHE A 238 12.68 5.07 -14.80
CA PHE A 238 11.31 4.57 -14.66
C PHE A 238 11.22 3.05 -14.49
N ASN A 239 10.98 2.62 -13.25
CA ASN A 239 10.72 1.24 -12.87
C ASN A 239 9.28 1.08 -12.35
N THR A 240 8.87 -0.16 -12.05
CA THR A 240 7.48 -0.41 -11.65
C THR A 240 7.13 0.26 -10.32
N GLU A 241 8.06 0.23 -9.35
CA GLU A 241 7.83 0.75 -8.00
C GLU A 241 7.69 2.27 -7.96
N ASN A 242 8.58 3.00 -8.64
CA ASN A 242 8.52 4.46 -8.63
C ASN A 242 7.38 5.01 -9.52
N ILE A 243 7.02 4.32 -10.59
CA ILE A 243 5.82 4.66 -11.37
C ILE A 243 4.55 4.45 -10.56
N GLU A 244 4.48 3.41 -9.72
CA GLU A 244 3.36 3.22 -8.79
C GLU A 244 3.27 4.36 -7.77
N GLN A 245 4.38 4.73 -7.14
CA GLN A 245 4.42 5.88 -6.22
C GLN A 245 4.07 7.21 -6.89
N PHE A 246 4.52 7.43 -8.12
CA PHE A 246 4.14 8.60 -8.92
C PHE A 246 2.66 8.58 -9.27
N ASN A 247 2.12 7.40 -9.56
CA ASN A 247 0.71 7.23 -9.86
C ASN A 247 -0.16 7.55 -8.65
N ASP A 248 0.27 7.19 -7.45
CA ASP A 248 -0.40 7.53 -6.20
C ASP A 248 -0.39 9.04 -5.96
N LEU A 249 0.77 9.69 -6.14
CA LEU A 249 0.89 11.15 -6.04
C LEU A 249 -0.07 11.87 -6.99
N THR A 250 -0.13 11.41 -8.25
CA THR A 250 -0.92 12.05 -9.31
C THR A 250 -2.39 11.65 -9.34
N SER A 251 -2.83 10.72 -8.48
CA SER A 251 -4.24 10.32 -8.40
C SER A 251 -5.16 11.50 -8.04
N TYR A 252 -4.68 12.44 -7.23
CA TYR A 252 -5.42 13.66 -6.91
C TYR A 252 -5.47 14.64 -8.10
N PHE A 253 -4.47 14.67 -8.97
CA PHE A 253 -4.48 15.54 -10.16
C PHE A 253 -5.60 15.18 -11.12
N LEU A 254 -5.91 13.88 -11.24
CA LEU A 254 -7.05 13.39 -12.03
C LEU A 254 -8.38 14.00 -11.56
N LEU A 255 -8.50 14.28 -10.26
CA LEU A 255 -9.68 14.91 -9.66
C LEU A 255 -9.61 16.44 -9.70
N LEU A 256 -8.41 17.03 -9.59
CA LEU A 256 -8.22 18.47 -9.64
C LEU A 256 -8.63 19.09 -10.96
N GLY A 257 -8.52 18.35 -12.07
CA GLY A 257 -9.05 18.77 -13.37
C GLY A 257 -10.56 19.11 -13.35
N PHE A 258 -11.33 18.65 -12.37
CA PHE A 258 -12.74 19.02 -12.22
C PHE A 258 -12.98 20.35 -11.50
N ASN A 259 -11.97 20.89 -10.79
CA ASN A 259 -12.05 22.21 -10.16
C ASN A 259 -11.66 23.29 -11.17
N THR A 260 -12.66 23.96 -11.74
CA THR A 260 -12.46 24.95 -12.82
C THR A 260 -11.60 26.12 -12.38
N LYS A 261 -11.87 26.70 -11.21
CA LYS A 261 -11.10 27.84 -10.69
C LYS A 261 -9.63 27.50 -10.48
N PHE A 262 -9.35 26.29 -9.96
CA PHE A 262 -7.96 25.83 -9.80
C PHE A 262 -7.25 25.71 -11.16
N CYS A 263 -7.92 25.13 -12.16
CA CYS A 263 -7.37 25.00 -13.50
C CYS A 263 -7.11 26.38 -14.15
N GLU A 264 -8.02 27.34 -13.95
CA GLU A 264 -7.86 28.73 -14.41
C GLU A 264 -6.63 29.40 -13.79
N GLU A 265 -6.36 29.21 -12.50
CA GLU A 265 -5.17 29.79 -11.85
C GLU A 265 -3.85 29.18 -12.36
N ILE A 266 -3.80 27.86 -12.58
CA ILE A 266 -2.64 27.22 -13.23
C ILE A 266 -2.46 27.78 -14.65
N LYS A 267 -3.55 27.95 -15.38
CA LYS A 267 -3.52 28.49 -16.74
C LYS A 267 -3.03 29.94 -16.78
N ASN A 268 -3.58 30.81 -15.92
CA ASN A 268 -3.14 32.20 -15.79
C ASN A 268 -1.64 32.28 -15.47
N LYS A 269 -1.13 31.31 -14.69
CA LYS A 269 0.29 31.19 -14.40
C LYS A 269 1.09 30.76 -15.64
N ALA A 270 0.57 29.83 -16.43
CA ALA A 270 1.17 29.39 -17.70
C ALA A 270 1.33 30.58 -18.67
N GLU A 271 0.27 31.38 -18.84
CA GLU A 271 0.25 32.55 -19.74
C GLU A 271 1.22 33.67 -19.31
N GLN A 272 1.57 33.75 -18.03
CA GLN A 272 2.58 34.71 -17.54
C GLN A 272 4.01 34.27 -17.82
N ILE A 273 4.23 32.97 -18.06
CA ILE A 273 5.55 32.37 -18.26
C ILE A 273 5.83 32.13 -19.75
N SER A 274 4.79 31.89 -20.57
CA SER A 274 4.86 31.78 -22.03
C SER A 274 5.16 33.12 -22.71
#